data_AF-A0A524L2N6-F1
#
_entry.id   AF-A0A524L2N6-F1
#
_cell.length_a   1.000
_cell.length_b   1.000
_cell.length_c   1.000
_cell.angle_alpha   90.00
_cell.angle_beta   90.00
_cell.angle_gamma   90.00
#
_symmetry.space_group_name_H-M   'P 1'
#
loop_
_entity.id
_entity.type
_entity.pdbx_description
1 polymer ?
#
loop_
_entity_poly.entity_id
_entity_poly.type
_entity_poly.pdbx_seq_one_letter_code
_entity_poly.pdbx_strand_id
1 'polypeptide(L)'
;MARVTVEDSLEKAKNRFALTHLTTQRTKQLLRKSKPLCEKKNNREIVTALREIAEGKVRYAHPEVLDAQSADVEPIGFIANNTDVIEDANAEQKP
;
A
#
# COMPACT_ATOMS: atom_id res chain seq x y z
N MET A 1 -13.88 -6.31 -19.97
CA MET A 1 -13.20 -6.19 -18.66
C MET A 1 -11.71 -6.10 -18.94
N ALA A 2 -11.10 -4.91 -18.80
CA ALA A 2 -9.67 -4.78 -19.09
C ALA A 2 -8.88 -5.48 -17.97
N ARG A 3 -8.19 -6.55 -18.32
CA ARG A 3 -7.25 -7.27 -17.45
C ARG A 3 -6.14 -6.28 -17.10
N VAL A 4 -5.95 -5.96 -15.82
CA VAL A 4 -4.77 -5.22 -15.37
C VAL A 4 -3.62 -6.20 -15.30
N THR A 5 -2.47 -5.85 -15.85
CA THR A 5 -1.28 -6.69 -15.82
C THR A 5 -0.37 -6.24 -14.68
N VAL A 6 0.49 -7.14 -14.18
CA VAL A 6 1.41 -6.80 -13.09
C VAL A 6 2.51 -5.85 -13.61
N GLU A 7 2.81 -5.98 -14.89
CA GLU A 7 3.74 -5.19 -15.67
C GLU A 7 3.36 -3.70 -15.62
N ASP A 8 2.08 -3.36 -15.85
CA ASP A 8 1.58 -1.97 -15.75
C ASP A 8 1.85 -1.34 -14.37
N SER A 9 1.75 -2.15 -13.31
CA SER A 9 1.99 -1.70 -11.94
C SER A 9 3.49 -1.62 -11.62
N LEU A 10 4.28 -2.52 -12.21
CA LEU A 10 5.72 -2.59 -12.01
C LEU A 10 6.44 -1.41 -12.67
N GLU A 11 5.97 -0.93 -13.82
CA GLU A 11 6.51 0.29 -14.46
C GLU A 11 6.44 1.50 -13.53
N LYS A 12 5.41 1.58 -12.66
CA LYS A 12 5.24 2.68 -11.71
C LYS A 12 6.06 2.49 -10.43
N ALA A 13 6.17 1.26 -9.94
CA ALA A 13 6.88 0.96 -8.70
C ALA A 13 8.39 0.73 -8.88
N LYS A 14 8.86 0.44 -10.11
CA LYS A 14 10.25 0.15 -10.53
C LYS A 14 10.95 -1.03 -9.84
N ASN A 15 10.45 -1.49 -8.69
CA ASN A 15 10.98 -2.60 -7.91
C ASN A 15 9.83 -3.53 -7.49
N ARG A 16 10.03 -4.85 -7.66
CA ARG A 16 9.02 -5.88 -7.37
C ARG A 16 8.69 -6.01 -5.88
N PHE A 17 9.69 -5.85 -5.01
CA PHE A 17 9.48 -5.87 -3.56
C PHE A 17 8.71 -4.62 -3.10
N ALA A 18 9.09 -3.46 -3.64
CA ALA A 18 8.38 -2.21 -3.40
C ALA A 18 6.92 -2.30 -3.90
N LEU A 19 6.69 -2.83 -5.09
CA LEU A 19 5.34 -3.07 -5.61
C LEU A 19 4.51 -3.94 -4.65
N THR A 20 5.09 -5.03 -4.16
CA THR A 20 4.41 -5.95 -3.24
C THR A 20 4.04 -5.27 -1.92
N HIS A 21 4.96 -4.49 -1.36
CA HIS A 21 4.74 -3.78 -0.10
C HIS A 21 3.70 -2.66 -0.23
N LEU A 22 3.81 -1.83 -1.27
CA LEU A 22 2.85 -0.77 -1.60
C LEU A 22 1.44 -1.34 -1.81
N THR A 23 1.33 -2.43 -2.58
CA THR A 23 0.06 -3.12 -2.85
C THR A 23 -0.56 -3.65 -1.55
N THR A 24 0.24 -4.27 -0.69
CA THR A 24 -0.22 -4.80 0.60
C THR A 24 -0.76 -3.68 1.49
N GLN A 25 -0.01 -2.59 1.62
CA GLN A 25 -0.41 -1.44 2.44
C GLN A 25 -1.70 -0.80 1.92
N ARG A 26 -1.81 -0.59 0.60
CA ARG A 26 -3.01 -0.02 0.00
C ARG A 26 -4.22 -0.94 0.11
N THR A 27 -4.02 -2.25 -0.07
CA THR A 27 -5.08 -3.24 0.10
C THR A 27 -5.64 -3.21 1.52
N LYS A 28 -4.78 -3.11 2.54
CA LYS A 28 -5.23 -2.95 3.94
C LYS A 28 -6.08 -1.70 4.14
N GLN A 29 -5.75 -0.59 3.49
CA GLN A 29 -6.57 0.64 3.55
C GLN A 29 -7.94 0.43 2.91
N LEU A 30 -8.01 -0.22 1.75
CA LEU A 30 -9.27 -0.54 1.08
C LEU A 30 -10.14 -1.48 1.91
N LEU A 31 -9.54 -2.47 2.57
CA LEU A 31 -10.23 -3.36 3.51
C LEU A 31 -10.77 -2.61 4.73
N ARG A 32 -10.07 -1.59 5.20
CA ARG A 32 -10.55 -0.64 6.23
C ARG A 32 -11.59 0.36 5.71
N LYS A 33 -12.25 0.05 4.59
CA LYS A 33 -13.28 0.88 3.93
C LYS A 33 -12.79 2.25 3.45
N SER A 34 -11.48 2.41 3.19
CA SER A 34 -10.98 3.60 2.48
C SER A 34 -11.66 3.74 1.13
N LYS A 35 -11.91 4.99 0.71
CA LYS A 35 -12.44 5.28 -0.61
C LYS A 35 -11.43 4.83 -1.69
N PRO A 36 -11.86 4.05 -2.71
CA PRO A 36 -11.04 3.77 -3.88
C PRO A 36 -10.91 5.03 -4.74
N LEU A 37 -9.73 5.22 -5.31
CA LEU A 37 -9.35 6.34 -6.18
C LEU A 37 -9.57 6.01 -7.67
N CYS A 38 -9.80 4.73 -7.98
CA CYS A 38 -10.13 4.24 -9.32
C CYS A 38 -11.62 3.86 -9.40
N GLU A 39 -12.17 3.84 -10.62
CA GLU A 39 -13.51 3.34 -10.89
C GLU A 39 -13.69 1.92 -10.34
N LYS A 40 -14.66 1.77 -9.44
CA LYS A 40 -14.93 0.51 -8.76
C LYS A 40 -15.66 -0.44 -9.71
N LYS A 41 -14.92 -1.08 -10.61
CA LYS A 41 -15.34 -2.36 -11.21
C LYS A 41 -15.35 -3.39 -10.10
N ASN A 42 -16.33 -4.29 -10.09
CA ASN A 42 -16.63 -5.26 -9.03
C ASN A 42 -15.47 -6.27 -8.82
N ASN A 43 -14.35 -5.77 -8.29
CA ASN A 43 -13.06 -6.42 -8.19
C ASN A 43 -12.64 -6.53 -6.73
N ARG A 44 -11.80 -7.51 -6.42
CA ARG A 44 -11.15 -7.62 -5.11
C ARG A 44 -10.28 -6.38 -4.83
N GLU A 45 -10.12 -6.06 -3.56
CA GLU A 45 -9.38 -4.89 -3.08
C GLU A 45 -7.94 -4.89 -3.60
N ILE A 46 -7.30 -6.06 -3.64
CA ILE A 46 -5.93 -6.21 -4.16
C ILE A 46 -5.81 -5.83 -5.64
N VAL A 47 -6.81 -6.18 -6.46
CA VAL A 47 -6.85 -5.84 -7.89
C VAL A 47 -7.12 -4.34 -8.07
N THR A 48 -7.93 -3.77 -7.17
CA THR A 48 -8.19 -2.33 -7.15
C THR A 48 -6.91 -1.56 -6.78
N ALA A 49 -6.15 -2.02 -5.77
CA ALA A 49 -4.89 -1.43 -5.38
C ALA A 49 -3.85 -1.47 -6.53
N LEU A 50 -3.68 -2.62 -7.18
CA LEU A 50 -2.79 -2.74 -8.35
C LEU A 50 -3.18 -1.77 -9.48
N ARG A 51 -4.49 -1.65 -9.75
CA ARG A 51 -4.99 -0.70 -10.74
C ARG A 51 -4.72 0.75 -10.36
N GLU A 52 -4.91 1.13 -9.10
CA GLU A 52 -4.58 2.47 -8.61
C GLU A 52 -3.08 2.78 -8.73
N ILE A 53 -2.21 1.77 -8.52
CA ILE A 53 -0.76 1.89 -8.71
C ILE A 53 -0.43 2.06 -10.19
N ALA A 54 -0.99 1.23 -11.08
CA ALA A 54 -0.80 1.34 -12.53
C ALA A 54 -1.25 2.70 -13.10
N GLU A 55 -2.36 3.24 -12.57
CA GLU A 55 -2.85 4.60 -12.89
C GLU A 55 -2.01 5.72 -12.25
N GLY A 56 -1.03 5.40 -11.41
CA GLY A 56 -0.17 6.37 -10.73
C GLY A 56 -0.87 7.17 -9.62
N LYS A 57 -2.06 6.73 -9.18
CA LYS A 57 -2.84 7.38 -8.10
C LYS A 57 -2.30 7.01 -6.72
N VAL A 58 -1.65 5.86 -6.59
CA VAL A 58 -0.99 5.39 -5.38
C VAL A 58 0.50 5.24 -5.65
N ARG A 59 1.31 5.90 -4.83
CA ARG A 59 2.77 5.95 -4.95
C ARG A 59 3.40 6.10 -3.57
N TYR A 60 4.69 5.80 -3.48
CA TYR A 60 5.47 6.14 -2.29
C TYR A 60 5.59 7.66 -2.14
N ALA A 61 5.64 8.12 -0.90
CA ALA A 61 5.87 9.54 -0.59
C ALA A 61 7.27 9.99 -1.03
N HIS A 62 8.25 9.09 -0.90
CA HIS A 62 9.66 9.30 -1.25
C HIS A 62 10.11 8.28 -2.30
N PRO A 63 9.75 8.45 -3.58
CA PRO A 63 10.13 7.53 -4.65
C PRO A 63 11.65 7.50 -4.92
N GLU A 64 12.40 8.55 -4.55
CA GLU A 64 13.86 8.64 -4.70
C GLU A 64 14.61 7.51 -4.00
N VAL A 65 14.07 6.98 -2.90
CA VAL A 65 14.67 5.88 -2.14
C VAL A 65 14.62 4.55 -2.90
N LEU A 66 13.71 4.42 -3.87
CA LEU A 66 13.57 3.20 -4.68
C LEU A 66 14.63 3.13 -5.80
N ASP A 67 15.12 4.28 -6.25
CA ASP A 67 16.16 4.38 -7.28
C ASP A 67 17.57 4.23 -6.68
N ALA A 68 17.71 4.36 -5.35
CA ALA A 68 18.95 4.14 -4.61
C ALA A 68 19.22 2.64 -4.39
N GLN A 69 19.64 1.92 -5.44
CA GLN A 69 20.09 0.53 -5.34
C GLN A 69 21.39 0.33 -6.11
N SER A 70 22.53 0.57 -5.44
CA SER A 70 23.84 -0.09 -5.67
C SER A 70 24.99 0.57 -4.90
N ALA A 71 24.89 0.66 -3.57
CA ALA A 71 26.06 0.70 -2.66
C ALA A 71 25.53 0.65 -1.22
N ASP A 72 25.99 -0.33 -0.44
CA ASP A 72 25.97 -0.30 1.03
C ASP A 72 24.59 -0.27 1.72
N VAL A 73 23.81 -1.35 1.57
CA VAL A 73 22.66 -1.57 2.46
C VAL A 73 23.12 -2.42 3.65
N GLU A 74 23.46 -1.76 4.76
CA GLU A 74 23.57 -2.42 6.06
C GLU A 74 22.22 -3.05 6.43
N PRO A 75 22.19 -4.29 6.95
CA PRO A 75 20.93 -4.98 7.24
C PRO A 75 20.11 -4.18 8.25
N ILE A 76 18.86 -3.88 7.88
CA ILE A 76 17.90 -3.23 8.78
C ILE A 76 17.68 -4.16 9.98
N GLY A 77 18.21 -3.75 11.13
CA GLY A 77 17.92 -4.38 12.42
C GLY A 77 16.41 -4.46 12.62
N PHE A 78 15.96 -5.65 13.03
CA PHE A 78 14.56 -6.00 13.28
C PHE A 78 13.83 -4.91 14.08
N ILE A 79 12.99 -4.12 13.41
CA ILE A 79 12.12 -3.15 14.09
C ILE A 79 10.90 -3.92 14.60
N ALA A 80 10.99 -4.38 15.84
CA ALA A 80 9.85 -4.91 16.58
C ALA A 80 8.83 -3.77 16.83
N ASN A 81 7.60 -4.02 16.40
CA ASN A 81 6.35 -3.54 16.99
C ASN A 81 6.15 -2.02 17.13
N ASN A 82 5.44 -1.44 16.17
CA ASN A 82 4.46 -0.38 16.46
C ASN A 82 3.11 -0.77 15.85
N THR A 83 2.42 -1.66 16.54
CA THR A 83 0.96 -1.77 16.49
C THR A 83 0.58 -2.16 17.90
N ASP A 84 0.11 -1.19 18.69
CA ASP A 84 -0.76 -1.34 19.87
C ASP A 84 -0.81 -0.02 20.65
N VAL A 85 -1.45 1.01 20.08
CA VAL A 85 -2.11 2.06 20.86
C VAL A 85 -3.37 2.49 20.08
N ILE A 86 -4.41 1.67 20.15
CA ILE A 86 -5.77 2.20 20.09
C ILE A 86 -6.18 2.26 21.56
N GLU A 87 -5.99 3.43 22.17
CA GLU A 87 -6.62 3.75 23.44
C GLU A 87 -8.13 3.74 23.21
N ASP A 88 -8.81 2.78 23.84
CA ASP A 88 -10.26 2.77 24.02
C ASP A 88 -10.66 3.97 24.89
N ALA A 89 -10.78 5.14 24.26
CA ALA A 89 -11.43 6.31 24.81
C ALA A 89 -12.89 6.36 24.33
N ASN A 90 -13.74 5.52 24.91
CA ASN A 90 -15.17 5.81 24.93
C ASN A 90 -15.79 5.39 26.27
N ALA A 91 -15.47 6.18 27.29
CA ALA A 91 -16.21 6.24 28.53
C ALA A 91 -17.31 7.30 28.38
N GLU A 92 -18.56 6.87 28.20
CA GLU A 92 -19.76 7.54 28.72
C GLU A 92 -21.01 6.72 28.39
N GLN A 93 -21.61 6.08 29.41
CA GLN A 93 -22.95 6.46 29.88
C GLN A 93 -23.39 5.60 31.07
N LYS A 94 -23.63 6.34 32.16
CA LYS A 94 -24.33 6.00 33.41
C LYS A 94 -25.72 5.39 33.14
N PRO A 95 -26.34 4.68 34.09
CA PRO A 95 -26.94 5.35 35.27
C PRO A 95 -26.42 4.90 36.64
#